data_AF-A0A2E0AGE9-F1
#
_entry.id   AF-A0A2E0AGE9-F1
#
_cell.length_a   1.000
_cell.length_b   1.000
_cell.length_c   1.000
_cell.angle_alpha   90.00
_cell.angle_beta   90.00
_cell.angle_gamma   90.00
#
_symmetry.space_group_name_H-M   'P 1'
#
loop_
_entity.id
_entity.type
_entity.pdbx_description
1 polymer ?
#
loop_
_entity_poly.entity_id
_entity_poly.type
_entity_poly.pdbx_seq_one_letter_code
_entity_poly.pdbx_strand_id
1 'polypeptide(L)' 'MSYESPPAETRQCSSCGRTLSLNFFGLDTRICRKCEMRSKLIEADILRDTSETLSPSQS' A
#
# COMPACT_ATOMS: atom_id res chain seq x y z
N MET A 1 18.17 -32.78 -16.22
CA MET A 1 18.07 -31.31 -16.37
C MET A 1 17.64 -30.75 -15.03
N SER A 2 18.48 -29.96 -14.38
CA SER A 2 18.14 -29.27 -13.14
C SER A 2 17.13 -28.17 -13.47
N TYR A 3 15.90 -28.29 -12.97
CA TYR A 3 14.91 -27.22 -13.05
C TYR A 3 15.30 -26.13 -12.06
N GLU A 4 16.17 -25.21 -12.49
CA GLU A 4 16.43 -23.99 -11.76
C GLU A 4 15.20 -23.09 -11.91
N SER A 5 14.57 -22.72 -10.80
CA SER A 5 13.44 -21.79 -10.85
C SER A 5 13.94 -20.43 -11.35
N PRO A 6 13.20 -19.73 -12.23
CA PRO A 6 13.61 -18.41 -12.69
C PRO A 6 13.80 -17.50 -11.48
N PRO A 7 14.75 -16.54 -11.54
CA PRO A 7 14.94 -15.59 -10.45
C PRO A 7 13.61 -14.90 -10.15
N ALA A 8 13.28 -14.78 -8.86
CA ALA A 8 12.08 -14.07 -8.45
C ALA A 8 12.11 -12.67 -9.07
N GLU A 9 11.06 -12.30 -9.81
CA GLU A 9 11.00 -10.96 -10.37
C GLU A 9 10.98 -9.97 -9.20
N THR A 10 11.76 -8.90 -9.31
CA THR A 10 11.83 -7.89 -8.25
C THR A 10 11.46 -6.53 -8.80
N ARG A 11 10.83 -5.71 -7.96
CA ARG A 11 10.41 -4.36 -8.30
C ARG A 11 10.72 -3.39 -7.17
N GLN A 12 11.12 -2.17 -7.48
CA GLN A 12 11.28 -1.12 -6.47
C GLN A 12 9.94 -0.48 -6.11
N CYS A 13 9.69 -0.33 -4.82
CA CYS A 13 8.58 0.46 -4.30
C CYS A 13 8.73 1.92 -4.72
N SER A 14 7.72 2.48 -5.40
CA SER A 14 7.76 3.88 -5.87
C SER A 14 7.71 4.90 -4.73
N SER A 15 7.35 4.50 -3.51
CA SER A 15 7.23 5.40 -2.35
C SER A 15 8.47 5.40 -1.45
N CYS A 16 9.17 4.27 -1.28
CA CYS A 16 10.33 4.19 -0.37
C CYS A 16 11.58 3.56 -0.99
N GLY A 17 11.56 3.20 -2.27
CA GLY A 17 12.70 2.62 -2.99
C GLY A 17 13.06 1.19 -2.60
N ARG A 18 12.36 0.57 -1.63
CA ARG A 18 12.62 -0.81 -1.22
C ARG A 18 12.33 -1.80 -2.35
N THR A 19 13.25 -2.74 -2.57
CA THR A 19 13.06 -3.88 -3.47
C THR A 19 11.99 -4.81 -2.91
N LEU A 20 11.00 -5.13 -3.73
CA LEU A 20 9.89 -6.04 -3.46
C LEU A 20 10.08 -7.27 -4.32
N SER A 21 10.02 -8.43 -3.69
CA SER A 21 9.92 -9.70 -4.41
C SER A 21 8.51 -9.83 -4.94
N LEU A 22 8.35 -9.79 -6.25
CA LEU A 22 7.11 -10.14 -6.93
C LEU A 22 6.99 -11.66 -6.86
N ASN A 23 6.49 -12.16 -5.73
CA ASN A 23 6.01 -13.52 -5.70
C ASN A 23 4.89 -13.63 -6.74
N PHE A 24 4.91 -14.70 -7.53
CA PHE A 24 4.03 -15.01 -8.67
C PHE A 24 2.52 -14.83 -8.39
N PHE A 25 2.12 -14.64 -7.13
CA PHE A 25 0.73 -14.61 -6.64
C PHE A 25 0.26 -13.30 -6.00
N GLY A 26 0.91 -12.15 -6.24
CA GLY A 26 0.16 -10.89 -6.10
C GLY A 26 0.84 -9.75 -5.34
N LEU A 27 1.70 -9.05 -6.06
CA LEU A 27 1.97 -7.64 -5.80
C LEU A 27 1.89 -6.89 -7.13
N ASP A 28 0.69 -6.77 -7.70
CA ASP A 28 0.43 -5.81 -8.79
C ASP A 28 0.54 -4.34 -8.29
N THR A 29 0.76 -4.14 -6.99
CA THR A 29 0.91 -2.82 -6.41
C THR A 29 2.32 -2.28 -6.62
N ARG A 30 2.42 -1.01 -7.08
CA ARG A 30 3.70 -0.29 -7.25
C ARG A 30 4.36 0.13 -5.94
N ILE A 31 3.66 -0.07 -4.82
CA ILE A 31 4.08 0.34 -3.48
C ILE A 31 4.13 -0.87 -2.55
N CYS A 32 5.03 -0.84 -1.57
CA CYS A 32 5.15 -1.91 -0.60
C CYS A 32 3.99 -1.91 0.40
N ARG A 33 3.68 -3.06 1.02
CA ARG A 33 2.63 -3.17 2.04
C ARG A 33 2.74 -2.13 3.16
N LYS A 34 3.96 -1.75 3.56
CA LYS A 34 4.19 -0.71 4.58
C LYS A 34 3.73 0.68 4.10
N CYS A 35 4.06 1.03 2.86
CA CYS A 35 3.62 2.30 2.27
C CYS A 35 2.12 2.29 2.01
N GLU A 36 1.56 1.17 1.53
CA GLU A 36 0.12 1.03 1.32
C GLU A 36 -0.66 1.18 2.63
N MET A 37 -0.23 0.50 3.69
CA MET A 37 -0.88 0.64 5.01
C MET A 37 -0.77 2.07 5.55
N ARG A 38 0.36 2.74 5.34
CA ARG A 38 0.51 4.16 5.73
C ARG A 38 -0.48 5.05 4.99
N SER A 39 -0.64 4.86 3.68
CA SER A 39 -1.65 5.62 2.90
C SER A 39 -3.05 5.39 3.44
N LYS A 40 -3.43 4.12 3.68
CA LYS A 40 -4.74 3.76 4.23
C LYS A 40 -5.01 4.37 5.61
N LEU A 41 -3.99 4.45 6.47
CA LEU A 41 -4.11 5.10 7.78
C LEU A 41 -4.34 6.61 7.66
N ILE A 42 -3.66 7.26 6.71
CA ILE A 42 -3.86 8.69 6.43
C ILE A 42 -5.26 8.93 5.87
N GLU A 43 -5.71 8.11 4.91
CA GLU A 43 -7.06 8.19 4.35
C GLU A 43 -8.13 8.01 5.44
N ALA A 44 -7.94 7.05 6.34
CA ALA A 44 -8.85 6.81 7.45
C ALA A 44 -8.90 7.99 8.45
N ASP A 45 -7.76 8.63 8.72
CA ASP A 45 -7.70 9.79 9.60
C ASP A 45 -8.42 11.00 8.99
N ILE A 46 -8.22 11.27 7.69
CA ILE A 46 -8.94 12.33 6.95
C ILE A 46 -10.45 12.09 6.95
N LEU A 47 -10.88 10.84 6.73
CA LEU A 47 -12.30 10.47 6.75
C LEU A 47 -12.93 10.66 8.14
N ARG A 48 -12.17 10.42 9.21
CA ARG A 48 -12.64 10.63 10.59
C ARG A 48 -12.82 12.12 10.90
N ASP A 49 -11.86 12.95 10.54
CA ASP A 49 -11.92 14.41 10.77
C ASP A 49 -13.09 15.07 10.01
N THR A 50 -13.36 14.59 8.79
CA THR A 50 -14.51 15.05 8.00
C THR A 50 -15.86 14.71 8.67
N SER A 51 -15.94 13.61 9.43
CA SER A 51 -17.17 13.22 10.13
C SER A 51 -17.47 14.06 11.38
N GLU A 52 -16.48 14.71 11.99
CA GLU A 52 -16.69 15.61 13.13
C GLU A 52 -17.15 17.02 12.69
N THR A 53 -16.86 17.42 11.45
CA THR A 53 -17.20 18.76 10.93
C THR A 53 -18.64 18.87 10.43
N LEU A 54 -19.36 17.76 10.25
CA LEU A 54 -20.77 17.72 9.87
C LEU A 54 -21.70 17.52 11.08
N SER A 55 -21.45 18.23 12.18
CA SER A 55 -22.49 18.51 13.17
C SER A 55 -23.12 19.86 12.82
N PRO A 56 -24.25 19.92 12.10
CA PRO A 56 -25.02 21.16 12.03
C PRO A 56 -25.44 21.49 13.46
N SER A 57 -24.92 22.61 13.95
CA SER A 57 -25.32 23.24 15.20
C SER A 57 -26.85 23.27 15.30
N GLN A 58 -27.39 22.67 16.36
CA GLN A 58 -28.80 22.85 16.72
C GLN A 58 -29.06 24.34 17.00
N SER A 59 -30.15 24.89 16.45
CA SER A 59 -30.96 26.00 17.00
C SER A 59 -32.29 26.06 16.28
#